data_AF-A0A094QNY0-F1
#
_entry.id   AF-A0A094QNY0-F1
#
_cell.length_a   1.000
_cell.length_b   1.000
_cell.length_c   1.000
_cell.angle_alpha   90.00
_cell.angle_beta   90.00
_cell.angle_gamma   90.00
#
_symmetry.space_group_name_H-M   'P 1'
#
loop_
_entity.id
_entity.type
_entity.pdbx_description
1 polymer ?
#
loop_
_entity_poly.entity_id
_entity_poly.type
_entity_poly.pdbx_seq_one_letter_code
_entity_poly.pdbx_strand_id
1 'polypeptide(L)' 'MPTYQEFPTCDLCRSIDLEIVHNDDYGPMTACSDCGYTWVAKYDELTTEINITQAS' A
#
# COMPACT_ATOMS: atom_id res chain seq x y z
N MET A 1 -14.87 0.58 21.96
CA MET A 1 -15.07 -0.14 20.68
C MET A 1 -13.68 -0.33 20.08
N PRO A 2 -13.25 -1.55 19.72
CA PRO A 2 -11.95 -1.70 19.06
C PRO A 2 -12.03 -0.98 17.72
N THR A 3 -11.15 -0.02 17.50
CA THR A 3 -10.91 0.57 16.19
C THR A 3 -10.22 -0.49 15.36
N TYR A 4 -10.97 -1.18 14.50
CA TYR A 4 -10.38 -2.02 13.46
C TYR A 4 -9.64 -1.08 12.52
N GLN A 5 -8.31 -1.07 12.62
CA GLN A 5 -7.48 -0.38 11.67
C GLN A 5 -7.58 -1.15 10.35
N GLU A 6 -8.35 -0.62 9.40
CA GLU A 6 -8.45 -1.20 8.06
C GLU A 6 -7.12 -0.94 7.37
N PHE A 7 -6.27 -1.97 7.32
CA PHE A 7 -5.05 -1.91 6.52
C PHE A 7 -5.42 -2.06 5.04
N PRO A 8 -4.82 -1.26 4.14
CA PRO A 8 -5.00 -1.47 2.72
C PRO A 8 -4.55 -2.88 2.34
N THR A 9 -5.34 -3.55 1.49
CA THR A 9 -5.06 -4.91 1.00
C THR A 9 -5.08 -4.93 -0.52
N CYS A 10 -4.35 -5.87 -1.12
CA CYS A 10 -4.37 -6.09 -2.54
C CYS A 10 -5.80 -6.41 -3.03
N ASP A 11 -6.29 -5.68 -4.02
CA ASP A 11 -7.61 -5.89 -4.61
C ASP A 11 -7.77 -7.27 -5.25
N LEU A 12 -6.65 -7.92 -5.62
CA LEU A 12 -6.65 -9.24 -6.24
C LEU A 12 -6.48 -10.39 -5.25
N CYS A 13 -5.40 -10.41 -4.46
CA CYS A 13 -5.07 -11.53 -3.58
C CYS A 13 -5.35 -11.30 -2.09
N ARG A 14 -5.79 -10.10 -1.71
CA ARG A 14 -6.03 -9.67 -0.31
C ARG A 14 -4.81 -9.68 0.60
N SER A 15 -3.60 -9.79 0.05
CA SER A 15 -2.36 -9.61 0.81
C SER A 15 -2.23 -8.18 1.34
N ILE A 16 -1.54 -8.04 2.47
CA ILE A 16 -1.14 -6.76 3.07
C ILE A 16 0.23 -6.30 2.59
N ASP A 17 0.97 -7.14 1.85
CA ASP A 17 2.32 -6.85 1.36
C ASP A 17 2.23 -5.98 0.11
N LEU A 18 2.10 -4.68 0.36
CA LEU A 18 1.94 -3.62 -0.62
C LEU A 18 3.12 -2.64 -0.57
N GLU A 19 3.58 -2.21 -1.74
CA GLU A 19 4.69 -1.28 -1.90
C GLU A 19 4.30 -0.15 -2.85
N ILE A 20 4.78 1.07 -2.56
CA ILE A 20 4.66 2.20 -3.48
C ILE A 20 5.87 2.19 -4.41
N VAL A 21 5.61 2.08 -5.71
CA VAL A 21 6.61 2.11 -6.78
C VAL A 21 6.36 3.31 -7.68
N HIS A 22 7.42 3.82 -8.32
CA HIS A 22 7.29 4.87 -9.33
C HIS A 22 7.27 4.25 -10.73
N ASN A 23 6.33 4.71 -11.56
CA ASN A 23 6.28 4.42 -12.98
C ASN A 23 6.43 5.74 -13.76
N ASP A 24 7.30 5.75 -14.78
CA ASP A 24 7.64 6.98 -15.51
C ASP A 24 6.46 7.55 -16.32
N ASP A 25 5.52 6.70 -16.75
CA ASP A 25 4.36 7.09 -17.56
C ASP A 25 3.13 7.42 -16.69
N TYR A 26 2.98 6.76 -15.54
CA TYR A 26 1.77 6.82 -14.70
C TYR A 26 1.98 7.46 -13.31
N GLY A 27 3.23 7.72 -12.92
CA GLY A 27 3.57 8.25 -11.61
C GLY A 27 3.56 7.17 -10.51
N PRO A 28 3.20 7.53 -9.26
CA PRO A 28 3.18 6.56 -8.16
C PRO A 28 2.11 5.49 -8.38
N MET A 29 2.51 4.24 -8.21
CA MET A 29 1.66 3.06 -8.31
C MET A 29 1.82 2.22 -7.05
N THR A 30 0.75 1.55 -6.65
CA THR A 30 0.79 0.55 -5.57
C THR A 30 0.96 -0.82 -6.22
N ALA A 31 1.95 -1.58 -5.75
CA ALA A 31 2.29 -2.91 -6.23
C ALA A 31 2.16 -3.92 -5.09
N CYS A 32 1.55 -5.07 -5.36
CA CYS A 32 1.49 -6.18 -4.42
C CYS A 32 2.69 -7.11 -4.61
N SER A 33 3.51 -7.26 -3.58
CA SER A 33 4.73 -8.06 -3.60
C SER A 33 4.44 -9.57 -3.66
N ASP A 34 3.25 -10.00 -3.27
CA ASP A 34 2.84 -11.41 -3.28
C ASP A 34 2.34 -11.89 -4.65
N CYS A 35 1.40 -11.16 -5.27
CA CYS A 35 0.75 -11.60 -6.51
C CYS A 35 1.16 -10.80 -7.76
N GLY A 36 1.92 -9.70 -7.59
CA GLY A 36 2.38 -8.85 -8.68
C GLY A 36 1.33 -7.93 -9.27
N TYR A 37 0.12 -7.87 -8.71
CA TYR A 37 -0.92 -6.94 -9.15
C TYR A 37 -0.53 -5.49 -8.82
N THR A 38 -0.73 -4.58 -9.78
CA THR A 38 -0.37 -3.16 -9.66
C THR A 38 -1.53 -2.25 -10.05
N TRP A 39 -1.68 -1.12 -9.36
CA TRP A 39 -2.67 -0.09 -9.69
C TRP A 39 -2.12 1.31 -9.44
N VAL A 40 -2.76 2.34 -9.99
CA VAL A 40 -2.39 3.75 -9.73
C VAL A 40 -2.63 4.05 -8.25
N ALA A 41 -1.60 4.56 -7.55
CA ALA A 41 -1.68 4.82 -6.12
C ALA A 41 -2.76 5.86 -5.81
N LYS A 42 -3.59 5.59 -4.81
CA LYS A 42 -4.62 6.51 -4.34
C LYS A 42 -4.05 7.46 -3.29
N TYR A 43 -4.68 8.63 -3.13
CA TYR A 43 -4.19 9.65 -2.19
C TYR A 43 -4.18 9.16 -0.73
N ASP A 44 -5.18 8.39 -0.32
CA ASP A 44 -5.25 7.76 1.01
C ASP A 44 -4.07 6.81 1.26
N GLU A 45 -3.67 6.03 0.26
CA GLU A 45 -2.49 5.15 0.31
C GLU A 45 -1.18 5.93 0.50
N LEU A 46 -1.06 7.13 -0.09
CA LEU A 46 0.12 7.99 0.03
C LEU A 46 0.16 8.82 1.33
N THR A 47 -1.01 9.04 1.96
CA THR A 47 -1.14 9.85 3.18
C THR A 47 -1.12 9.03 4.45
N THR A 48 -1.13 7.69 4.35
CA THR A 48 -1.06 6.84 5.52
C THR A 48 0.22 7.17 6.27
N GLU A 49 0.08 7.71 7.49
CA GLU A 49 1.22 8.11 8.31
C GLU A 49 2.20 6.93 8.33
N ILE A 50 3.37 7.13 7.73
CA ILE A 50 4.48 6.19 7.80
C ILE A 50 4.74 6.06 9.30
N ASN A 51 4.23 4.99 9.91
CA ASN A 51 4.59 4.63 11.27
C ASN A 51 6.07 4.27 11.19
N ILE A 52 6.93 5.25 11.41
CA ILE A 52 8.36 5.05 11.61
C ILE A 52 8.47 4.27 12.91
N THR A 53 8.36 2.94 12.82
CA THR A 53 8.84 2.06 13.87
C THR A 53 10.35 2.24 13.91
N GLN A 54 10.84 3.07 14.84
CA GLN A 54 12.23 2.96 15.25
C GLN A 54 12.41 1.54 15.77
N ALA A 55 13.11 0.71 15.00
CA ALA A 55 13.59 -0.57 15.49
C ALA A 55 14.45 -0.27 16.74
N SER A 56 13.97 -0.76 17.89
CA SER A 56 14.70 -0.73 19.16
C SER A 56 15.75 -1.84 19.21
#